data_AF-A0AAD1GP17-F1
#
_entry.id   AF-A0AAD1GP17-F1
#
_cell.length_a   1.000
_cell.length_b   1.000
_cell.length_c   1.000
_cell.angle_alpha   90.00
_cell.angle_beta   90.00
_cell.angle_gamma   90.00
#
_symmetry.space_group_name_H-M   'P 1'
#
loop_
_entity.id
_entity.type
_entity.pdbx_description
1 polymer ?
#
loop_
_entity_poly.entity_id
_entity_poly.type
_entity_poly.pdbx_seq_one_letter_code
_entity_poly.pdbx_strand_id
1 'polypeptide(L)'
;MSGMKSKGKKPAEASKQVTHERHDFLQSTVRRLRDCAGNVCSFPDCHVHTHGAAFTGDKAVGVGVACHIKAAAPGGPRYDFEQTKNERRHINNGIWMCQTHSKLVDADDSAYSVATLLEWKQKAEARSNHLINQKSFTEGEVKAAVEEGTVSMLQRWVNKSSDPFNTPLAEIMQGYESGLEALDPRFKVQVDKVGGSFNHIISAAQDTVSLQLILQGLDQLEGYWEAERALFEEGRELQIPEAHFKLEGSKLFDAIHQRAHRPGPGLLTMGAPKRAMTANLYFRTPEGHERAIDTFTCYYTSGSVRTVFNGMALGGFLSVKASCAHDGRDTKFDLTFSAEAWLGKNILDLPGFARLSKATQNLEKGRLVVEIEVGNNVASFDTKSSPINEEYHAQLRWLIEYLDYARKVAEQCSDHVILKSIDFDHEVYTVLRKYVKLLAGPVVTTRKPGWFCGGSFTSHDVCELPSFVSTASDPIIKLAQKDTMTFELFGQAITAPRVETIYTDVKFSLFSDLDARETPKIRFYTTDKSTITTQLQAGDSWVVHTDPSVLGEPLPPSN
;
A
#
# COMPACT_ATOMS: atom_id res chain seq x y z
N MET A 1 -84.23 -67.31 38.47
CA MET A 1 -83.21 -67.65 37.46
C MET A 1 -82.34 -66.42 37.26
N SER A 2 -81.04 -66.62 37.45
CA SER A 2 -80.03 -65.58 37.69
C SER A 2 -79.54 -64.98 36.38
N GLY A 3 -79.47 -63.65 36.28
CA GLY A 3 -78.84 -62.99 35.13
C GLY A 3 -78.90 -61.47 35.17
N MET A 4 -77.74 -60.87 35.43
CA MET A 4 -77.37 -59.45 35.27
C MET A 4 -77.94 -58.43 36.28
N LYS A 5 -77.07 -58.09 37.24
CA LYS A 5 -77.16 -56.89 38.08
C LYS A 5 -76.92 -55.63 37.25
N SER A 6 -77.91 -54.76 37.32
CA SER A 6 -77.88 -53.33 37.07
C SER A 6 -77.04 -52.53 38.09
N LYS A 7 -76.77 -51.26 37.73
CA LYS A 7 -76.46 -50.05 38.53
C LYS A 7 -75.00 -49.59 38.38
N GLY A 8 -74.69 -48.38 37.93
CA GLY A 8 -75.48 -47.21 37.56
C GLY A 8 -74.63 -45.95 37.77
N LYS A 9 -74.71 -44.97 36.85
CA LYS A 9 -74.41 -43.56 37.17
C LYS A 9 -75.28 -42.64 36.30
N LYS A 10 -75.81 -41.63 36.97
CA LYS A 10 -76.74 -40.58 36.55
C LYS A 10 -76.08 -39.57 35.59
N PRO A 11 -76.88 -38.69 34.94
CA PRO A 11 -76.63 -38.18 33.59
C PRO A 11 -75.66 -37.00 33.58
N ALA A 12 -74.92 -36.87 32.48
CA ALA A 12 -74.21 -35.65 32.13
C ALA A 12 -74.63 -35.23 30.71
N GLU A 13 -74.84 -33.94 30.57
CA GLU A 13 -75.54 -33.26 29.48
C GLU A 13 -75.05 -33.61 28.08
N ALA A 14 -76.02 -33.67 27.15
CA ALA A 14 -75.75 -33.66 25.73
C ALA A 14 -75.05 -32.35 25.35
N SER A 15 -73.72 -32.42 25.18
CA SER A 15 -72.94 -31.42 24.48
C SER A 15 -73.43 -31.35 23.04
N LYS A 16 -74.19 -30.30 22.71
CA LYS A 16 -74.47 -29.92 21.32
C LYS A 16 -73.12 -29.67 20.63
N GLN A 17 -72.72 -30.57 19.73
CA GLN A 17 -71.68 -30.27 18.75
C GLN A 17 -72.16 -29.10 17.89
N VAL A 18 -71.67 -27.90 18.19
CA VAL A 18 -71.80 -26.73 17.33
C VAL A 18 -70.87 -26.99 16.13
N THR A 19 -71.45 -27.25 14.95
CA THR A 19 -70.69 -27.29 13.70
C THR A 19 -70.17 -25.88 13.42
N HIS A 20 -68.91 -25.62 13.78
CA HIS A 20 -68.27 -24.34 13.50
C HIS A 20 -68.03 -24.16 11.99
N GLU A 21 -68.55 -23.06 11.44
CA GLU A 21 -68.37 -22.68 10.03
C GLU A 21 -66.88 -22.37 9.77
N ARG A 22 -66.27 -23.05 8.79
CA ARG A 22 -64.92 -22.74 8.33
C ARG A 22 -64.93 -21.43 7.55
N HIS A 23 -64.13 -20.46 7.97
CA HIS A 23 -64.12 -19.11 7.38
C HIS A 23 -63.12 -19.01 6.21
N ASP A 24 -63.46 -19.60 5.06
CA ASP A 24 -62.57 -19.57 3.89
C ASP A 24 -62.47 -18.18 3.22
N PHE A 25 -61.32 -17.94 2.58
CA PHE A 25 -61.06 -16.74 1.78
C PHE A 25 -62.07 -16.57 0.65
N LEU A 26 -62.44 -15.32 0.36
CA LEU A 26 -63.16 -14.99 -0.88
C LEU A 26 -62.25 -15.22 -2.09
N GLN A 27 -62.84 -15.57 -3.23
CA GLN A 27 -62.10 -15.73 -4.49
C GLN A 27 -61.33 -14.47 -4.90
N SER A 28 -61.83 -13.28 -4.54
CA SER A 28 -61.09 -12.02 -4.71
C SER A 28 -59.83 -11.97 -3.83
N THR A 29 -59.90 -12.40 -2.57
CA THR A 29 -58.75 -12.48 -1.66
C THR A 29 -57.71 -13.48 -2.16
N VAL A 30 -58.15 -14.66 -2.62
CA VAL A 30 -57.26 -15.70 -3.18
C VAL A 30 -56.48 -15.16 -4.38
N ARG A 31 -57.16 -14.49 -5.32
CA ARG A 31 -56.51 -13.85 -6.47
C ARG A 31 -55.50 -12.79 -6.05
N ARG A 32 -55.87 -11.91 -5.11
CA ARG A 32 -54.95 -10.88 -4.61
C ARG A 32 -53.71 -11.47 -3.95
N LEU A 33 -53.84 -12.51 -3.12
CA LEU A 33 -52.70 -13.19 -2.50
C LEU A 33 -51.73 -13.75 -3.55
N ARG A 34 -52.28 -14.41 -4.57
CA ARG A 34 -51.51 -14.93 -5.70
C ARG A 34 -50.79 -13.82 -6.45
N ASP A 35 -51.51 -12.76 -6.80
CA ASP A 35 -50.99 -11.67 -7.63
C ASP A 35 -49.90 -10.88 -6.86
N CYS A 36 -50.11 -10.63 -5.57
CA CYS A 36 -49.11 -10.00 -4.70
C CYS A 36 -47.83 -10.86 -4.55
N ALA A 37 -47.95 -12.19 -4.53
CA ALA A 37 -46.81 -13.09 -4.52
C ALA A 37 -46.19 -13.34 -5.91
N GLY A 38 -46.71 -12.70 -6.96
CA GLY A 38 -46.20 -12.82 -8.33
C GLY A 38 -46.46 -14.19 -8.97
N ASN A 39 -47.51 -14.90 -8.53
CA ASN A 39 -47.78 -16.30 -8.88
C ASN A 39 -46.70 -17.30 -8.43
N VAL A 40 -45.79 -16.92 -7.51
CA VAL A 40 -44.67 -17.75 -7.06
C VAL A 40 -44.86 -18.16 -5.60
N CYS A 41 -44.45 -19.38 -5.25
CA CYS A 41 -44.51 -19.87 -3.87
C CYS A 41 -43.78 -18.93 -2.88
N SER A 42 -44.38 -18.68 -1.72
CA SER A 42 -43.78 -17.83 -0.67
C SER A 42 -42.84 -18.58 0.27
N PHE A 43 -42.75 -19.91 0.19
CA PHE A 43 -41.80 -20.69 0.99
C PHE A 43 -40.35 -20.33 0.59
N PRO A 44 -39.41 -20.18 1.55
CA PRO A 44 -38.01 -19.83 1.27
C PRO A 44 -37.38 -20.77 0.23
N ASP A 45 -36.62 -20.21 -0.69
CA ASP A 45 -35.86 -20.92 -1.74
C ASP A 45 -36.66 -21.80 -2.71
N CYS A 46 -37.98 -21.95 -2.51
CA CYS A 46 -38.81 -22.78 -3.39
C CYS A 46 -39.00 -22.13 -4.77
N HIS A 47 -39.42 -20.86 -4.81
CA HIS A 47 -39.63 -20.06 -6.02
C HIS A 47 -40.42 -20.70 -7.18
N VAL A 48 -41.14 -21.80 -6.94
CA VAL A 48 -41.94 -22.48 -7.97
C VAL A 48 -43.05 -21.57 -8.48
N HIS A 49 -43.13 -21.42 -9.80
CA HIS A 49 -44.27 -20.80 -10.47
C HIS A 49 -45.50 -21.69 -10.32
N THR A 50 -46.58 -21.10 -9.82
CA THR A 50 -47.77 -21.85 -9.41
C THR A 50 -48.93 -21.72 -10.38
N HIS A 51 -48.80 -20.93 -11.44
CA HIS A 51 -49.84 -20.67 -12.44
C HIS A 51 -49.24 -20.62 -13.85
N GLY A 52 -49.98 -21.14 -14.82
CA GLY A 52 -49.61 -21.12 -16.23
C GLY A 52 -50.82 -21.34 -17.14
N ALA A 53 -50.58 -21.28 -18.45
CA ALA A 53 -51.59 -21.63 -19.45
C ALA A 53 -51.88 -23.13 -19.44
N ALA A 54 -53.12 -23.51 -19.69
CA ALA A 54 -53.46 -24.90 -19.99
C ALA A 54 -52.78 -25.32 -21.30
N PHE A 55 -52.43 -26.61 -21.40
CA PHE A 55 -51.86 -27.17 -22.62
C PHE A 55 -52.83 -27.10 -23.82
N THR A 56 -54.14 -27.06 -23.56
CA THR A 56 -55.19 -26.88 -24.57
C THR A 56 -56.27 -25.90 -24.10
N GLY A 57 -56.65 -24.97 -24.98
CA GLY A 57 -57.72 -23.98 -24.77
C GLY A 57 -57.35 -22.78 -23.91
N ASP A 58 -58.33 -21.89 -23.69
CA ASP A 58 -58.12 -20.55 -23.10
C ASP A 58 -58.18 -20.51 -21.56
N LYS A 59 -57.88 -21.64 -20.89
CA LYS A 59 -57.98 -21.77 -19.43
C LYS A 59 -56.60 -21.64 -18.77
N ALA A 60 -56.57 -21.10 -17.56
CA ALA A 60 -55.38 -21.12 -16.70
C ALA A 60 -55.38 -22.39 -15.82
N VAL A 61 -54.19 -22.95 -15.58
CA VAL A 61 -53.97 -24.06 -14.63
C VAL A 61 -53.12 -23.53 -13.48
N GLY A 62 -53.44 -23.95 -12.26
CA GLY A 62 -52.73 -23.52 -11.07
C GLY A 62 -52.52 -24.65 -10.07
N VAL A 63 -51.32 -24.69 -9.47
CA VAL A 63 -50.93 -25.59 -8.38
C VAL A 63 -50.65 -24.83 -7.08
N GLY A 64 -51.10 -23.58 -6.99
CA GLY A 64 -50.95 -22.74 -5.81
C GLY A 64 -52.20 -22.71 -4.94
N VAL A 65 -52.00 -22.46 -3.65
CA VAL A 65 -53.00 -22.48 -2.59
C VAL A 65 -52.84 -21.22 -1.74
N ALA A 66 -53.96 -20.56 -1.44
CA ALA A 66 -54.00 -19.50 -0.42
C ALA A 66 -54.10 -20.15 0.96
N CYS A 67 -52.99 -20.19 1.68
CA CYS A 67 -52.90 -20.75 3.02
C CYS A 67 -53.29 -19.70 4.06
N HIS A 68 -53.96 -20.14 5.12
CA HIS A 68 -54.22 -19.28 6.28
C HIS A 68 -52.99 -19.29 7.19
N ILE A 69 -52.53 -18.11 7.61
CA ILE A 69 -51.44 -17.98 8.58
C ILE A 69 -51.95 -18.40 9.97
N LYS A 70 -53.11 -17.87 10.39
CA LYS A 70 -53.91 -18.36 11.54
C LYS A 70 -55.14 -19.10 11.02
N ALA A 71 -55.42 -20.32 11.51
CA ALA A 71 -56.44 -21.20 10.95
C ALA A 71 -57.85 -20.59 10.81
N ALA A 72 -58.55 -21.02 9.75
CA ALA A 72 -59.90 -20.59 9.42
C ALA A 72 -61.00 -21.13 10.35
N ALA A 73 -60.72 -22.16 11.15
CA ALA A 73 -61.67 -22.85 12.02
C ALA A 73 -60.98 -23.38 13.29
N PRO A 74 -61.73 -23.53 14.42
CA PRO A 74 -61.20 -24.16 15.63
C PRO A 74 -60.59 -25.53 15.34
N GLY A 75 -59.47 -25.85 16.01
CA GLY A 75 -58.76 -27.13 15.84
C GLY A 75 -57.81 -27.18 14.64
N GLY A 76 -57.67 -26.10 13.87
CA GLY A 76 -56.63 -25.98 12.85
C GLY A 76 -55.31 -25.38 13.38
N PRO A 77 -54.22 -25.47 12.59
CA PRO A 77 -52.91 -24.91 12.93
C PRO A 77 -52.95 -23.43 13.32
N ARG A 78 -52.31 -23.07 14.43
CA ARG A 78 -52.19 -21.66 14.88
C ARG A 78 -53.54 -20.94 15.00
N TYR A 79 -54.60 -21.65 15.37
CA TYR A 79 -55.94 -21.05 15.54
C TYR A 79 -55.94 -19.98 16.64
N ASP A 80 -56.55 -18.84 16.34
CA ASP A 80 -56.71 -17.73 17.28
C ASP A 80 -58.20 -17.47 17.52
N PHE A 81 -58.64 -17.67 18.77
CA PHE A 81 -60.05 -17.53 19.16
C PHE A 81 -60.50 -16.07 19.22
N GLU A 82 -59.58 -15.12 19.39
CA GLU A 82 -59.88 -13.68 19.43
C GLU A 82 -60.06 -13.10 18.01
N GLN A 83 -59.58 -13.81 16.99
CA GLN A 83 -59.67 -13.38 15.60
C GLN A 83 -61.10 -13.46 15.05
N THR A 84 -61.62 -12.34 14.56
CA THR A 84 -62.97 -12.23 13.98
C THR A 84 -63.08 -12.96 12.62
N LYS A 85 -64.32 -13.23 12.18
CA LYS A 85 -64.60 -13.80 10.85
C LYS A 85 -64.01 -12.97 9.71
N ASN A 86 -64.03 -11.64 9.83
CA ASN A 86 -63.49 -10.74 8.81
C ASN A 86 -61.96 -10.79 8.77
N GLU A 87 -61.30 -10.83 9.93
CA GLU A 87 -59.84 -10.92 10.02
C GLU A 87 -59.31 -12.27 9.51
N ARG A 88 -60.01 -13.37 9.80
CA ARG A 88 -59.63 -14.70 9.28
C ARG A 88 -59.59 -14.75 7.76
N ARG A 89 -60.54 -14.07 7.12
CA ARG A 89 -60.71 -14.03 5.66
C ARG A 89 -59.97 -12.87 5.00
N HIS A 90 -59.27 -12.05 5.78
CA HIS A 90 -58.55 -10.89 5.28
C HIS A 90 -57.22 -11.31 4.63
N ILE A 91 -56.78 -10.54 3.63
CA ILE A 91 -55.53 -10.80 2.91
C ILE A 91 -54.28 -10.84 3.83
N ASN A 92 -54.33 -10.12 4.95
CA ASN A 92 -53.24 -10.09 5.93
C ASN A 92 -53.06 -11.43 6.65
N ASN A 93 -54.13 -12.25 6.73
CA ASN A 93 -54.07 -13.59 7.31
C ASN A 93 -53.73 -14.66 6.27
N GLY A 94 -53.38 -14.28 5.04
CA GLY A 94 -53.12 -15.21 3.94
C GLY A 94 -51.69 -15.16 3.44
N ILE A 95 -51.16 -16.33 3.07
CA ILE A 95 -49.89 -16.49 2.36
C ILE A 95 -50.08 -17.42 1.16
N TRP A 96 -49.41 -17.10 0.04
CA TRP A 96 -49.53 -17.88 -1.19
C TRP A 96 -48.44 -18.95 -1.29
N MET A 97 -48.80 -20.23 -1.44
CA MET A 97 -47.83 -21.34 -1.50
C MET A 97 -48.17 -22.34 -2.60
N CYS A 98 -47.19 -23.15 -3.03
CA CYS A 98 -47.49 -24.34 -3.84
C CYS A 98 -48.17 -25.43 -3.01
N GLN A 99 -48.83 -26.38 -3.66
CA GLN A 99 -49.51 -27.48 -2.98
C GLN A 99 -48.61 -28.23 -1.98
N THR A 100 -47.34 -28.47 -2.31
CA THR A 100 -46.38 -29.16 -1.43
C THR A 100 -46.17 -28.39 -0.12
N HIS A 101 -45.78 -27.12 -0.22
CA HIS A 101 -45.49 -26.32 0.96
C HIS A 101 -46.75 -25.95 1.75
N SER A 102 -47.91 -25.83 1.08
CA SER A 102 -49.19 -25.62 1.78
C SER A 102 -49.51 -26.75 2.76
N LYS A 103 -49.21 -28.00 2.39
CA LYS A 103 -49.40 -29.15 3.28
C LYS A 103 -48.32 -29.21 4.35
N LEU A 104 -47.08 -28.87 4.01
CA LEU A 104 -45.94 -28.91 4.94
C LEU A 104 -46.18 -27.99 6.15
N VAL A 105 -46.61 -26.74 5.91
CA VAL A 105 -46.79 -25.75 6.99
C VAL A 105 -47.97 -26.01 7.91
N ASP A 106 -48.91 -26.84 7.46
CA ASP A 106 -50.07 -27.27 8.24
C ASP A 106 -49.81 -28.59 8.98
N ALA A 107 -48.91 -29.44 8.48
CA ALA A 107 -48.57 -30.73 9.10
C ALA A 107 -47.62 -30.61 10.30
N ASP A 108 -46.78 -29.58 10.33
CA ASP A 108 -45.85 -29.29 11.44
C ASP A 108 -45.97 -27.83 11.87
N ASP A 109 -47.06 -27.51 12.57
CA ASP A 109 -47.34 -26.13 12.98
C ASP A 109 -46.38 -25.59 14.06
N SER A 110 -45.62 -26.49 14.71
CA SER A 110 -44.59 -26.16 15.70
C SER A 110 -43.34 -25.53 15.06
N ALA A 111 -42.98 -25.95 13.86
CA ALA A 111 -41.83 -25.42 13.12
C ALA A 111 -42.12 -24.11 12.38
N TYR A 112 -43.40 -23.79 12.13
CA TYR A 112 -43.80 -22.63 11.32
C TYR A 112 -44.71 -21.69 12.10
N SER A 113 -44.10 -20.78 12.86
CA SER A 113 -44.81 -19.77 13.66
C SER A 113 -45.57 -18.75 12.79
N VAL A 114 -46.57 -18.07 13.37
CA VAL A 114 -47.27 -16.95 12.72
C VAL A 114 -46.30 -15.86 12.27
N ALA A 115 -45.29 -15.54 13.08
CA ALA A 115 -44.28 -14.53 12.77
C ALA A 115 -43.44 -14.92 11.54
N THR A 116 -43.01 -16.17 11.48
CA THR A 116 -42.25 -16.73 10.35
C THR A 116 -43.05 -16.65 9.04
N LEU A 117 -44.32 -17.05 9.05
CA LEU A 117 -45.17 -17.00 7.86
C LEU A 117 -45.45 -15.56 7.40
N LEU A 118 -45.58 -14.61 8.34
CA LEU A 118 -45.71 -13.19 8.01
C LEU A 118 -44.43 -12.63 7.37
N GLU A 119 -43.26 -13.00 7.89
CA GLU A 119 -41.97 -12.62 7.31
C GLU A 119 -41.83 -13.14 5.88
N TRP A 120 -42.16 -14.42 5.64
CA TRP A 120 -42.08 -15.03 4.32
C TRP A 120 -43.05 -14.38 3.33
N LYS A 121 -44.28 -14.06 3.77
CA LYS A 121 -45.23 -13.28 2.98
C LYS A 121 -44.61 -11.94 2.55
N GLN A 122 -44.04 -11.17 3.48
CA GLN A 122 -43.43 -9.88 3.18
C GLN A 122 -42.27 -10.01 2.19
N LYS A 123 -41.38 -10.99 2.38
CA LYS A 123 -40.28 -11.27 1.44
C LYS A 123 -40.78 -11.65 0.05
N ALA A 124 -41.83 -12.46 -0.03
CA ALA A 124 -42.42 -12.88 -1.30
C ALA A 124 -43.07 -11.71 -2.05
N GLU A 125 -43.80 -10.85 -1.34
CA GLU A 125 -44.44 -9.66 -1.91
C GLU A 125 -43.40 -8.62 -2.36
N ALA A 126 -42.33 -8.40 -1.57
CA ALA A 126 -41.22 -7.55 -1.96
C ALA A 126 -40.47 -8.07 -3.19
N ARG A 127 -40.21 -9.39 -3.25
CA ARG A 127 -39.62 -10.05 -4.43
C ARG A 127 -40.49 -9.85 -5.66
N SER A 128 -41.80 -10.10 -5.55
CA SER A 128 -42.75 -9.91 -6.65
C SER A 128 -42.70 -8.47 -7.18
N ASN A 129 -42.71 -7.49 -6.28
CA ASN A 129 -42.64 -6.08 -6.65
C ASN A 129 -41.33 -5.72 -7.37
N HIS A 130 -40.19 -6.28 -6.92
CA HIS A 130 -38.90 -6.04 -7.56
C HIS A 130 -38.80 -6.64 -8.98
N LEU A 131 -39.61 -7.65 -9.29
CA LEU A 131 -39.62 -8.31 -10.60
C LEU A 131 -40.49 -7.61 -11.65
N ILE A 132 -41.18 -6.53 -11.29
CA ILE A 132 -41.97 -5.75 -12.25
C ILE A 132 -41.05 -5.17 -13.35
N ASN A 133 -41.47 -5.32 -14.61
CA ASN A 133 -40.72 -4.87 -15.80
C ASN A 133 -39.35 -5.55 -16.01
N GLN A 134 -39.12 -6.69 -15.35
CA GLN A 134 -37.92 -7.50 -15.56
C GLN A 134 -38.18 -8.54 -16.67
N LYS A 135 -37.25 -8.68 -17.62
CA LYS A 135 -37.30 -9.76 -18.64
C LYS A 135 -37.20 -11.14 -17.97
N SER A 136 -38.05 -12.08 -18.39
CA SER A 136 -37.96 -13.50 -18.06
C SER A 136 -37.05 -14.22 -19.05
N PHE A 137 -36.30 -15.21 -18.57
CA PHE A 137 -35.41 -16.04 -19.40
C PHE A 137 -35.58 -17.51 -19.03
N THR A 138 -35.37 -18.36 -20.00
CA THR A 138 -35.30 -19.82 -19.86
C THR A 138 -33.89 -20.24 -19.43
N GLU A 139 -33.78 -21.45 -18.88
CA GLU A 139 -32.48 -22.05 -18.53
C GLU A 139 -31.54 -22.15 -19.75
N GLY A 140 -32.10 -22.45 -20.93
CA GLY A 140 -31.35 -22.50 -22.18
C GLY A 140 -30.81 -21.13 -22.61
N GLU A 141 -31.60 -20.06 -22.48
CA GLU A 141 -31.15 -18.69 -22.80
C GLU A 141 -30.05 -18.22 -21.84
N VAL A 142 -30.10 -18.62 -20.56
CA VAL A 142 -29.04 -18.32 -19.59
C VAL A 142 -27.77 -19.09 -19.93
N LYS A 143 -27.88 -20.38 -20.24
CA LYS A 143 -26.73 -21.22 -20.60
C LYS A 143 -26.04 -20.72 -21.87
N ALA A 144 -26.81 -20.39 -22.91
CA ALA A 144 -26.28 -19.82 -24.15
C ALA A 144 -25.56 -18.47 -23.91
N ALA A 145 -26.13 -17.59 -23.09
CA ALA A 145 -25.52 -16.30 -22.78
C ALA A 145 -24.18 -16.41 -22.00
N VAL A 146 -24.04 -17.44 -21.16
CA VAL A 146 -22.79 -17.77 -20.46
C VAL A 146 -21.75 -18.33 -21.42
N GLU A 147 -22.16 -19.24 -22.32
CA GLU A 147 -21.31 -19.77 -23.40
C GLU A 147 -20.84 -18.64 -24.35
N GLU A 148 -21.66 -17.60 -24.54
CA GLU A 148 -21.34 -16.41 -25.34
C GLU A 148 -20.52 -15.34 -24.58
N GLY A 149 -20.24 -15.53 -23.28
CA GLY A 149 -19.36 -14.66 -22.50
C GLY A 149 -19.89 -13.25 -22.21
N THR A 150 -21.22 -13.05 -22.20
CA THR A 150 -21.83 -11.72 -21.97
C THR A 150 -21.88 -11.34 -20.48
N VAL A 151 -20.86 -10.58 -20.03
CA VAL A 151 -20.67 -10.11 -18.65
C VAL A 151 -21.85 -9.31 -18.07
N SER A 152 -22.66 -8.67 -18.92
CA SER A 152 -23.81 -7.86 -18.48
C SER A 152 -24.94 -8.68 -17.84
N MET A 153 -25.03 -9.99 -18.11
CA MET A 153 -26.06 -10.85 -17.50
C MET A 153 -25.64 -11.36 -16.11
N LEU A 154 -24.34 -11.50 -15.84
CA LEU A 154 -23.79 -11.93 -14.55
C LEU A 154 -24.05 -10.90 -13.44
N GLN A 155 -23.97 -9.62 -13.79
CA GLN A 155 -24.24 -8.49 -12.89
C GLN A 155 -25.66 -8.54 -12.29
N ARG A 156 -26.59 -9.24 -12.94
CA ARG A 156 -27.98 -9.39 -12.51
C ARG A 156 -28.23 -10.64 -11.67
N TRP A 157 -27.36 -11.65 -11.73
CA TRP A 157 -27.41 -12.83 -10.84
C TRP A 157 -26.85 -12.50 -9.46
N VAL A 158 -25.78 -11.70 -9.40
CA VAL A 158 -25.26 -11.11 -8.16
C VAL A 158 -26.32 -10.27 -7.44
N ASN A 159 -27.19 -9.58 -8.18
CA ASN A 159 -28.30 -8.83 -7.59
C ASN A 159 -29.53 -9.70 -7.19
N LYS A 160 -29.55 -10.99 -7.56
CA LYS A 160 -30.63 -11.94 -7.20
C LYS A 160 -30.32 -12.73 -5.93
N SER A 161 -29.03 -13.00 -5.66
CA SER A 161 -28.62 -13.58 -4.37
C SER A 161 -28.42 -12.45 -3.38
N SER A 162 -29.26 -12.36 -2.35
CA SER A 162 -28.96 -11.50 -1.19
C SER A 162 -27.77 -12.01 -0.37
N ASP A 163 -27.23 -13.20 -0.71
CA ASP A 163 -26.10 -13.82 -0.06
C ASP A 163 -24.86 -13.81 -0.99
N PRO A 164 -23.84 -12.99 -0.72
CA PRO A 164 -22.62 -12.94 -1.52
C PRO A 164 -21.84 -14.26 -1.52
N PHE A 165 -22.03 -15.15 -0.53
CA PHE A 165 -21.33 -16.43 -0.42
C PHE A 165 -21.88 -17.52 -1.34
N ASN A 166 -23.08 -17.33 -1.90
CA ASN A 166 -23.68 -18.24 -2.89
C ASN A 166 -23.43 -17.80 -4.34
N THR A 167 -22.53 -16.86 -4.57
CA THR A 167 -22.13 -16.48 -5.93
C THR A 167 -21.24 -17.60 -6.51
N PRO A 168 -21.62 -18.22 -7.64
CA PRO A 168 -20.86 -19.30 -8.26
C PRO A 168 -19.63 -18.75 -9.01
N LEU A 169 -18.71 -18.09 -8.29
CA LEU A 169 -17.54 -17.42 -8.87
C LEU A 169 -16.64 -18.42 -9.59
N ALA A 170 -16.50 -19.62 -9.04
CA ALA A 170 -15.70 -20.69 -9.64
C ALA A 170 -16.26 -21.09 -11.01
N GLU A 171 -17.57 -21.30 -11.11
CA GLU A 171 -18.23 -21.65 -12.36
C GLU A 171 -18.17 -20.51 -13.39
N ILE A 172 -18.21 -19.26 -12.94
CA ILE A 172 -18.05 -18.09 -13.80
C ILE A 172 -16.63 -18.02 -14.37
N MET A 173 -15.62 -18.17 -13.52
CA MET A 173 -14.22 -18.18 -13.95
C MET A 173 -13.94 -19.36 -14.87
N GLN A 174 -14.43 -20.56 -14.53
CA GLN A 174 -14.30 -21.75 -15.34
C GLN A 174 -14.99 -21.60 -16.71
N GLY A 175 -16.18 -20.99 -16.76
CA GLY A 175 -16.87 -20.71 -18.02
C GLY A 175 -16.09 -19.74 -18.91
N TYR A 176 -15.49 -18.70 -18.31
CA TYR A 176 -14.62 -17.77 -19.03
C TYR A 176 -13.33 -18.44 -19.56
N GLU A 177 -12.67 -19.23 -18.72
CA GLU A 177 -11.49 -20.03 -19.09
C GLU A 177 -11.82 -21.00 -20.23
N SER A 178 -12.89 -21.79 -20.10
CA SER A 178 -13.35 -22.74 -21.12
C SER A 178 -13.72 -22.04 -22.43
N GLY A 179 -14.30 -20.84 -22.38
CA GLY A 179 -14.60 -20.05 -23.56
C GLY A 179 -13.35 -19.60 -24.31
N LEU A 180 -12.26 -19.28 -23.60
CA LEU A 180 -10.96 -18.98 -24.21
C LEU A 180 -10.29 -20.24 -24.76
N GLU A 181 -10.30 -21.34 -24.02
CA GLU A 181 -9.77 -22.64 -24.47
C GLU A 181 -10.49 -23.14 -25.73
N ALA A 182 -11.80 -22.88 -25.87
CA ALA A 182 -12.56 -23.26 -27.07
C ALA A 182 -12.10 -22.53 -28.34
N LEU A 183 -11.44 -21.36 -28.23
CA LEU A 183 -10.88 -20.66 -29.39
C LEU A 183 -9.69 -21.42 -29.97
N ASP A 184 -8.88 -22.06 -29.13
CA ASP A 184 -7.77 -22.92 -29.55
C ASP A 184 -7.50 -24.02 -28.50
N PRO A 185 -8.05 -25.24 -28.71
CA PRO A 185 -7.94 -26.35 -27.76
C PRO A 185 -6.52 -26.89 -27.55
N ARG A 186 -5.52 -26.35 -28.25
CA ARG A 186 -4.10 -26.68 -28.01
C ARG A 186 -3.57 -26.02 -26.73
N PHE A 187 -4.30 -25.05 -26.17
CA PHE A 187 -3.91 -24.33 -24.97
C PHE A 187 -4.87 -24.57 -23.82
N LYS A 188 -4.31 -24.56 -22.62
CA LYS A 188 -5.04 -24.47 -21.36
C LYS A 188 -4.93 -23.04 -20.84
N VAL A 189 -6.04 -22.47 -20.39
CA VAL A 189 -6.12 -21.09 -19.91
C VAL A 189 -6.56 -21.09 -18.46
N GLN A 190 -5.75 -20.47 -17.61
CA GLN A 190 -6.12 -20.14 -16.24
C GLN A 190 -6.13 -18.62 -16.08
N VAL A 191 -7.09 -18.09 -15.33
CA VAL A 191 -7.25 -16.65 -15.16
C VAL A 191 -7.25 -16.29 -13.68
N ASP A 192 -6.26 -15.52 -13.27
CA ASP A 192 -6.21 -14.97 -11.92
C ASP A 192 -6.63 -13.50 -11.94
N LYS A 193 -7.33 -13.05 -10.90
CA LYS A 193 -7.62 -11.63 -10.69
C LYS A 193 -6.88 -11.14 -9.45
N VAL A 194 -5.95 -10.21 -9.64
CA VAL A 194 -5.19 -9.58 -8.56
C VAL A 194 -5.48 -8.08 -8.58
N GLY A 195 -6.18 -7.60 -7.56
CA GLY A 195 -6.66 -6.21 -7.51
C GLY A 195 -7.61 -5.88 -8.66
N GLY A 196 -7.25 -4.88 -9.47
CA GLY A 196 -7.99 -4.47 -10.67
C GLY A 196 -7.56 -5.18 -11.96
N SER A 197 -6.54 -6.03 -11.90
CA SER A 197 -5.91 -6.65 -13.07
C SER A 197 -6.30 -8.12 -13.22
N PHE A 198 -6.41 -8.56 -14.48
CA PHE A 198 -6.60 -9.96 -14.84
C PHE A 198 -5.30 -10.50 -15.43
N ASN A 199 -4.84 -11.65 -14.94
CA ASN A 199 -3.66 -12.34 -15.41
C ASN A 199 -4.11 -13.63 -16.10
N HIS A 200 -3.91 -13.72 -17.40
CA HIS A 200 -4.21 -14.92 -18.19
C HIS A 200 -2.93 -15.76 -18.31
N ILE A 201 -2.92 -16.92 -17.66
CA ILE A 201 -1.85 -17.90 -17.72
C ILE A 201 -2.23 -18.91 -18.82
N ILE A 202 -1.51 -18.87 -19.92
CA ILE A 202 -1.74 -19.74 -21.08
C ILE A 202 -0.60 -20.74 -21.16
N SER A 203 -0.94 -22.03 -21.12
CA SER A 203 0.01 -23.13 -21.18
C SER A 203 -0.37 -24.12 -22.28
N ALA A 204 0.59 -24.86 -22.82
CA ALA A 204 0.30 -25.89 -23.81
C ALA A 204 -0.49 -27.04 -23.15
N ALA A 205 -1.60 -27.46 -23.77
CA ALA A 205 -2.37 -28.62 -23.36
C ALA A 205 -1.88 -29.93 -24.01
N GLN A 206 -0.91 -29.84 -24.92
CA GLN A 206 -0.37 -30.92 -25.73
C GLN A 206 1.16 -30.82 -25.79
N ASP A 207 1.84 -31.94 -26.01
CA ASP A 207 3.32 -32.02 -25.99
C ASP A 207 4.00 -31.17 -27.08
N THR A 208 3.30 -30.84 -28.17
CA THR A 208 3.85 -30.02 -29.25
C THR A 208 2.80 -29.03 -29.74
N VAL A 209 3.04 -27.74 -29.52
CA VAL A 209 2.19 -26.66 -30.00
C VAL A 209 3.10 -25.61 -30.65
N SER A 210 2.75 -25.19 -31.87
CA SER A 210 3.48 -24.15 -32.61
C SER A 210 2.62 -22.91 -32.81
N LEU A 211 3.26 -21.76 -32.64
CA LEU A 211 2.76 -20.42 -32.88
C LEU A 211 3.83 -19.65 -33.66
N GLN A 212 3.42 -18.70 -34.50
CA GLN A 212 4.36 -17.81 -35.17
C GLN A 212 4.38 -16.46 -34.47
N LEU A 213 5.54 -16.07 -33.96
CA LEU A 213 5.82 -14.71 -33.52
C LEU A 213 6.43 -13.94 -34.69
N ILE A 214 5.67 -13.00 -35.25
CA ILE A 214 6.10 -12.11 -36.32
C ILE A 214 6.57 -10.81 -35.66
N LEU A 215 7.81 -10.40 -35.95
CA LEU A 215 8.38 -9.15 -35.51
C LEU A 215 8.57 -8.21 -36.69
N GLN A 216 8.26 -6.92 -36.53
CA GLN A 216 8.27 -5.95 -37.62
C GLN A 216 8.80 -4.57 -37.18
N GLY A 217 9.47 -3.86 -38.10
CA GLY A 217 9.96 -2.50 -37.84
C GLY A 217 10.97 -2.39 -36.68
N LEU A 218 11.73 -3.45 -36.41
CA LEU A 218 12.64 -3.52 -35.26
C LEU A 218 13.76 -2.47 -35.30
N ASP A 219 14.19 -2.05 -36.50
CA ASP A 219 15.20 -0.99 -36.67
C ASP A 219 14.73 0.38 -36.17
N GLN A 220 13.42 0.56 -35.95
CA GLN A 220 12.84 1.78 -35.39
C GLN A 220 12.91 1.81 -33.85
N LEU A 221 13.22 0.67 -33.23
CA LEU A 221 13.35 0.55 -31.78
C LEU A 221 14.81 0.77 -31.38
N GLU A 222 15.07 1.93 -30.77
CA GLU A 222 16.39 2.27 -30.26
C GLU A 222 16.89 1.21 -29.25
N GLY A 223 18.09 0.69 -29.47
CA GLY A 223 18.71 -0.32 -28.61
C GLY A 223 18.16 -1.75 -28.74
N TYR A 224 17.24 -2.03 -29.67
CA TYR A 224 16.64 -3.37 -29.81
C TYR A 224 17.69 -4.47 -30.02
N TRP A 225 18.62 -4.28 -30.95
CA TRP A 225 19.63 -5.30 -31.26
C TRP A 225 20.56 -5.60 -30.07
N GLU A 226 20.83 -4.60 -29.23
CA GLU A 226 21.61 -4.81 -27.99
C GLU A 226 20.80 -5.57 -26.94
N ALA A 227 19.51 -5.27 -26.82
CA ALA A 227 18.59 -5.95 -25.92
C ALA A 227 18.31 -7.40 -26.35
N GLU A 228 18.18 -7.67 -27.66
CA GLU A 228 18.07 -9.02 -28.20
C GLU A 228 19.32 -9.84 -27.90
N ARG A 229 20.51 -9.29 -28.17
CA ARG A 229 21.77 -9.93 -27.80
C ARG A 229 21.83 -10.19 -26.29
N ALA A 230 21.41 -9.23 -25.47
CA ALA A 230 21.38 -9.39 -24.01
C ALA A 230 20.38 -10.47 -23.54
N LEU A 231 19.24 -10.65 -24.22
CA LEU A 231 18.31 -11.75 -23.96
C LEU A 231 18.98 -13.10 -24.20
N PHE A 232 19.62 -13.29 -25.36
CA PHE A 232 20.22 -14.59 -25.69
C PHE A 232 21.53 -14.86 -24.97
N GLU A 233 22.39 -13.86 -24.78
CA GLU A 233 23.71 -14.04 -24.16
C GLU A 233 23.63 -14.03 -22.64
N GLU A 234 22.70 -13.25 -22.06
CA GLU A 234 22.65 -12.95 -20.62
C GLU A 234 21.31 -13.30 -19.95
N GLY A 235 20.28 -13.66 -20.73
CA GLY A 235 18.95 -13.96 -20.22
C GLY A 235 18.15 -12.74 -19.78
N ARG A 236 18.63 -11.52 -20.11
CA ARG A 236 17.98 -10.26 -19.73
C ARG A 236 16.62 -10.10 -20.42
N GLU A 237 15.78 -9.27 -19.81
CA GLU A 237 14.46 -9.00 -20.35
C GLU A 237 14.54 -8.16 -21.64
N LEU A 238 13.86 -8.62 -22.70
CA LEU A 238 13.60 -7.90 -23.93
C LEU A 238 12.12 -7.51 -23.96
N GLN A 239 11.87 -6.24 -24.21
CA GLN A 239 10.52 -5.67 -24.30
C GLN A 239 10.25 -5.20 -25.73
N ILE A 240 9.14 -5.63 -26.31
CA ILE A 240 8.72 -5.28 -27.68
C ILE A 240 7.32 -4.67 -27.62
N PRO A 241 7.15 -3.39 -27.99
CA PRO A 241 5.83 -2.76 -28.04
C PRO A 241 4.92 -3.45 -29.06
N GLU A 242 3.61 -3.44 -28.81
CA GLU A 242 2.60 -4.11 -29.63
C GLU A 242 2.63 -3.76 -31.13
N ALA A 243 3.01 -2.53 -31.48
CA ALA A 243 3.14 -2.13 -32.89
C ALA A 243 4.17 -2.98 -33.68
N HIS A 244 5.11 -3.61 -32.98
CA HIS A 244 6.26 -4.31 -33.56
C HIS A 244 6.18 -5.83 -33.46
N PHE A 245 5.10 -6.39 -32.90
CA PHE A 245 4.93 -7.84 -32.87
C PHE A 245 3.49 -8.28 -33.17
N LYS A 246 3.36 -9.49 -33.70
CA LYS A 246 2.08 -10.18 -33.89
C LYS A 246 2.25 -11.67 -33.64
N LEU A 247 1.28 -12.28 -32.96
CA LEU A 247 1.20 -13.74 -32.84
C LEU A 247 0.18 -14.25 -33.86
N GLU A 248 0.61 -15.17 -34.72
CA GLU A 248 -0.25 -15.81 -35.73
C GLU A 248 -0.31 -17.33 -35.53
N GLY A 249 -1.37 -17.91 -36.10
CA GLY A 249 -1.60 -19.36 -36.07
C GLY A 249 -2.46 -19.83 -34.88
N SER A 250 -3.16 -18.92 -34.19
CA SER A 250 -4.11 -19.25 -33.13
C SER A 250 -5.22 -18.21 -32.99
N LYS A 251 -6.47 -18.67 -33.06
CA LYS A 251 -7.65 -17.80 -32.84
C LYS A 251 -7.73 -17.25 -31.41
N LEU A 252 -7.13 -17.95 -30.44
CA LEU A 252 -7.02 -17.47 -29.06
C LEU A 252 -6.15 -16.21 -29.00
N PHE A 253 -4.95 -16.25 -29.59
CA PHE A 253 -4.04 -15.11 -29.61
C PHE A 253 -4.54 -13.99 -30.53
N ASP A 254 -5.22 -14.31 -31.64
CA ASP A 254 -5.93 -13.32 -32.45
C ASP A 254 -6.98 -12.56 -31.63
N ALA A 255 -7.76 -13.26 -30.81
CA ALA A 255 -8.77 -12.65 -29.95
C ALA A 255 -8.16 -11.79 -28.82
N ILE A 256 -7.00 -12.19 -28.28
CA ILE A 256 -6.25 -11.39 -27.29
C ILE A 256 -5.75 -10.10 -27.96
N HIS A 257 -5.13 -10.20 -29.13
CA HIS A 257 -4.61 -9.06 -29.87
C HIS A 257 -5.72 -8.09 -30.32
N GLN A 258 -6.87 -8.59 -30.77
CA GLN A 258 -8.02 -7.75 -31.13
C GLN A 258 -8.71 -7.08 -29.93
N ARG A 259 -8.60 -7.65 -28.72
CA ARG A 259 -9.14 -7.07 -27.48
C ARG A 259 -8.20 -6.07 -26.82
N ALA A 260 -7.00 -5.86 -27.36
CA ALA A 260 -6.02 -4.88 -26.87
C ALA A 260 -6.44 -3.41 -27.08
N HIS A 261 -7.64 -3.13 -27.63
CA HIS A 261 -8.26 -1.79 -27.70
C HIS A 261 -8.61 -1.16 -26.32
N ARG A 262 -7.92 -1.54 -25.25
CA ARG A 262 -7.92 -0.86 -23.95
C ARG A 262 -7.03 0.39 -24.02
N PRO A 263 -7.17 1.37 -23.11
CA PRO A 263 -6.29 2.53 -23.08
C PRO A 263 -4.87 2.10 -22.65
N GLY A 264 -3.96 1.99 -23.61
CA GLY A 264 -2.52 1.77 -23.41
C GLY A 264 -1.92 0.82 -24.46
N PRO A 265 -0.67 1.05 -24.93
CA PRO A 265 -0.02 0.14 -25.87
C PRO A 265 0.31 -1.20 -25.19
N GLY A 266 0.03 -2.32 -25.84
CA GLY A 266 0.47 -3.64 -25.38
C GLY A 266 2.00 -3.79 -25.40
N LEU A 267 2.53 -4.71 -24.59
CA LEU A 267 3.96 -4.97 -24.46
C LEU A 267 4.22 -6.48 -24.39
N LEU A 268 5.10 -6.98 -25.26
CA LEU A 268 5.63 -8.33 -25.18
C LEU A 268 6.93 -8.31 -24.40
N THR A 269 6.97 -9.05 -23.28
CA THR A 269 8.18 -9.27 -22.48
C THR A 269 8.69 -10.69 -22.69
N MET A 270 9.96 -10.83 -23.05
CA MET A 270 10.67 -12.10 -23.13
C MET A 270 11.92 -12.05 -22.24
N GLY A 271 12.20 -13.11 -21.49
CA GLY A 271 13.34 -13.15 -20.59
C GLY A 271 13.57 -14.53 -20.03
N ALA A 272 14.81 -14.82 -19.58
CA ALA A 272 15.05 -16.02 -18.79
C ALA A 272 14.34 -15.90 -17.43
N PRO A 273 13.95 -17.02 -16.79
CA PRO A 273 13.34 -16.98 -15.46
C PRO A 273 14.24 -16.24 -14.46
N LYS A 274 13.76 -15.11 -13.96
CA LYS A 274 14.46 -14.31 -12.95
C LYS A 274 14.40 -15.05 -11.61
N ARG A 275 15.56 -15.45 -11.09
CA ARG A 275 15.67 -16.24 -9.86
C ARG A 275 16.22 -15.39 -8.73
N ALA A 276 15.55 -15.43 -7.57
CA ALA A 276 15.97 -14.74 -6.37
C ALA A 276 17.04 -15.54 -5.60
N MET A 277 17.94 -14.83 -4.94
CA MET A 277 19.02 -15.34 -4.12
C MET A 277 19.36 -14.37 -3.01
N THR A 278 19.95 -14.88 -1.93
CA THR A 278 20.41 -14.06 -0.80
C THR A 278 21.79 -13.50 -1.11
N ALA A 279 21.95 -12.20 -0.89
CA ALA A 279 23.24 -11.54 -0.89
C ALA A 279 23.48 -10.83 0.43
N ASN A 280 24.72 -10.84 0.89
CA ASN A 280 25.15 -10.20 2.13
C ASN A 280 26.20 -9.14 1.83
N LEU A 281 26.06 -7.98 2.45
CA LEU A 281 27.00 -6.88 2.38
C LEU A 281 27.73 -6.75 3.72
N TYR A 282 29.05 -6.75 3.67
CA TYR A 282 29.93 -6.64 4.83
C TYR A 282 30.94 -5.51 4.67
N PHE A 283 31.43 -5.03 5.80
CA PHE A 283 32.72 -4.36 5.90
C PHE A 283 33.76 -5.35 6.43
N ARG A 284 34.90 -5.46 5.75
CA ARG A 284 36.02 -6.34 6.12
C ARG A 284 37.27 -5.52 6.41
N THR A 285 37.90 -5.71 7.57
CA THR A 285 39.16 -5.05 7.95
C THR A 285 40.38 -5.75 7.30
N PRO A 286 41.59 -5.15 7.30
CA PRO A 286 42.81 -5.81 6.86
C PRO A 286 43.09 -7.13 7.59
N GLU A 287 42.74 -7.20 8.88
CA GLU A 287 42.92 -8.39 9.73
C GLU A 287 41.88 -9.49 9.44
N GLY A 288 40.92 -9.23 8.55
CA GLY A 288 39.88 -10.18 8.16
C GLY A 288 38.63 -10.16 9.05
N HIS A 289 38.50 -9.22 9.98
CA HIS A 289 37.28 -9.09 10.78
C HIS A 289 36.15 -8.54 9.93
N GLU A 290 34.97 -9.16 10.05
CA GLU A 290 33.79 -8.82 9.27
C GLU A 290 32.69 -8.21 10.13
N ARG A 291 32.01 -7.21 9.57
CA ARG A 291 30.83 -6.58 10.16
C ARG A 291 29.72 -6.53 9.11
N ALA A 292 28.61 -7.21 9.38
CA ALA A 292 27.45 -7.20 8.50
C ALA A 292 26.81 -5.80 8.43
N ILE A 293 26.61 -5.31 7.21
CA ILE A 293 25.95 -4.04 6.91
C ILE A 293 24.52 -4.28 6.48
N ASP A 294 24.28 -5.24 5.59
CA ASP A 294 22.93 -5.55 5.10
C ASP A 294 22.81 -6.97 4.53
N THR A 295 21.59 -7.50 4.50
CA THR A 295 21.24 -8.74 3.81
C THR A 295 20.06 -8.44 2.90
N PHE A 296 20.20 -8.71 1.61
CA PHE A 296 19.27 -8.26 0.59
C PHE A 296 19.07 -9.32 -0.49
N THR A 297 17.96 -9.20 -1.23
CA THR A 297 17.67 -10.08 -2.35
C THR A 297 18.42 -9.60 -3.59
N CYS A 298 19.24 -10.49 -4.13
CA CYS A 298 19.81 -10.36 -5.46
C CYS A 298 19.01 -11.25 -6.42
N TYR A 299 18.95 -10.86 -7.68
CA TYR A 299 18.31 -11.63 -8.74
C TYR A 299 19.32 -11.95 -9.81
N TYR A 300 19.22 -13.14 -10.39
CA TYR A 300 20.03 -13.49 -11.54
C TYR A 300 19.20 -13.98 -12.72
N THR A 301 19.75 -13.72 -13.90
CA THR A 301 19.35 -14.31 -15.19
C THR A 301 20.57 -14.97 -15.81
N SER A 302 20.34 -16.03 -16.58
CA SER A 302 21.42 -16.78 -17.24
C SER A 302 21.03 -16.98 -18.69
N GLY A 303 21.92 -16.59 -19.60
CA GLY A 303 21.76 -16.77 -21.05
C GLY A 303 22.67 -17.88 -21.57
N SER A 304 23.03 -17.82 -22.84
CA SER A 304 23.94 -18.80 -23.47
C SER A 304 25.41 -18.55 -23.12
N VAL A 305 25.80 -17.29 -22.89
CA VAL A 305 27.20 -16.88 -22.72
C VAL A 305 27.55 -16.57 -21.28
N ARG A 306 26.64 -15.92 -20.54
CA ARG A 306 26.92 -15.44 -19.18
C ARG A 306 25.70 -15.43 -18.27
N THR A 307 26.00 -15.37 -16.99
CA THR A 307 25.02 -15.13 -15.92
C THR A 307 25.21 -13.73 -15.37
N VAL A 308 24.11 -12.98 -15.23
CA VAL A 308 24.09 -11.61 -14.72
C VAL A 308 23.31 -11.55 -13.43
N PHE A 309 23.86 -10.85 -12.43
CA PHE A 309 23.34 -10.68 -11.09
C PHE A 309 23.03 -9.19 -10.87
N ASN A 310 21.86 -8.89 -10.31
CA ASN A 310 21.45 -7.54 -9.97
C ASN A 310 20.78 -7.55 -8.59
N GLY A 311 21.25 -6.69 -7.70
CA GLY A 311 20.67 -6.55 -6.36
C GLY A 311 20.80 -5.13 -5.85
N MET A 312 19.97 -4.80 -4.87
CA MET A 312 19.96 -3.49 -4.24
C MET A 312 20.01 -3.68 -2.73
N ALA A 313 21.01 -3.09 -2.08
CA ALA A 313 21.16 -3.08 -0.64
C ALA A 313 20.79 -1.71 -0.06
N LEU A 314 20.57 -1.64 1.25
CA LEU A 314 20.33 -0.41 2.00
C LEU A 314 19.14 0.39 1.45
N GLY A 315 18.08 -0.33 1.10
CA GLY A 315 16.86 0.27 0.54
C GLY A 315 17.06 0.93 -0.82
N GLY A 316 18.02 0.45 -1.62
CA GLY A 316 18.32 0.97 -2.96
C GLY A 316 19.56 1.86 -3.04
N PHE A 317 20.13 2.24 -1.90
CA PHE A 317 21.29 3.14 -1.88
C PHE A 317 22.53 2.53 -2.52
N LEU A 318 22.77 1.22 -2.34
CA LEU A 318 23.84 0.51 -3.03
C LEU A 318 23.24 -0.40 -4.10
N SER A 319 23.69 -0.26 -5.34
CA SER A 319 23.34 -1.16 -6.44
C SER A 319 24.52 -2.07 -6.76
N VAL A 320 24.23 -3.37 -6.75
CA VAL A 320 25.16 -4.44 -7.12
C VAL A 320 24.80 -4.94 -8.50
N LYS A 321 25.77 -4.90 -9.42
CA LYS A 321 25.70 -5.59 -10.70
C LYS A 321 26.91 -6.48 -10.84
N ALA A 322 26.70 -7.74 -11.20
CA ALA A 322 27.81 -8.64 -11.48
C ALA A 322 27.49 -9.47 -12.73
N SER A 323 28.52 -9.87 -13.45
CA SER A 323 28.37 -10.80 -14.57
C SER A 323 29.50 -11.83 -14.55
N CYS A 324 29.18 -13.07 -14.88
CA CYS A 324 30.14 -14.16 -14.99
C CYS A 324 29.90 -14.93 -16.29
N ALA A 325 30.90 -14.93 -17.18
CA ALA A 325 30.88 -15.76 -18.37
C ALA A 325 30.96 -17.25 -18.01
N HIS A 326 30.24 -18.09 -18.74
CA HIS A 326 30.15 -19.53 -18.47
C HIS A 326 31.46 -20.27 -18.71
N ASP A 327 32.37 -19.69 -19.48
CA ASP A 327 33.74 -20.19 -19.65
C ASP A 327 34.70 -19.76 -18.54
N GLY A 328 34.23 -18.97 -17.57
CA GLY A 328 34.98 -18.47 -16.42
C GLY A 328 36.01 -17.38 -16.73
N ARG A 329 36.09 -16.88 -17.98
CA ARG A 329 37.16 -15.96 -18.41
C ARG A 329 36.82 -14.48 -18.26
N ASP A 330 35.54 -14.12 -18.20
CA ASP A 330 35.08 -12.73 -18.06
C ASP A 330 34.16 -12.61 -16.84
N THR A 331 34.68 -12.02 -15.77
CA THR A 331 33.93 -11.70 -14.56
C THR A 331 33.99 -10.21 -14.30
N LYS A 332 32.83 -9.59 -14.08
CA LYS A 332 32.70 -8.17 -13.77
C LYS A 332 31.83 -7.99 -12.54
N PHE A 333 32.18 -6.99 -11.75
CA PHE A 333 31.46 -6.63 -10.55
C PHE A 333 31.50 -5.11 -10.40
N ASP A 334 30.32 -4.53 -10.35
CA ASP A 334 30.10 -3.10 -10.18
C ASP A 334 29.26 -2.90 -8.91
N LEU A 335 29.83 -2.16 -7.96
CA LEU A 335 29.14 -1.69 -6.77
C LEU A 335 29.03 -0.16 -6.88
N THR A 336 27.82 0.33 -7.05
CA THR A 336 27.53 1.76 -7.22
C THR A 336 26.64 2.25 -6.09
N PHE A 337 26.62 3.55 -5.82
CA PHE A 337 25.73 4.13 -4.81
C PHE A 337 25.01 5.37 -5.33
N SER A 338 23.77 5.58 -4.85
CA SER A 338 22.97 6.76 -5.15
C SER A 338 22.04 7.11 -3.99
N ALA A 339 22.06 8.37 -3.56
CA ALA A 339 21.14 8.88 -2.53
C ALA A 339 19.70 9.03 -3.05
N GLU A 340 19.46 8.92 -4.36
CA GLU A 340 18.11 9.02 -4.95
C GLU A 340 17.14 7.99 -4.36
N ALA A 341 17.63 6.79 -4.03
CA ALA A 341 16.84 5.73 -3.41
C ALA A 341 16.25 6.12 -2.05
N TRP A 342 16.76 7.20 -1.45
CA TRP A 342 16.31 7.72 -0.17
C TRP A 342 15.43 8.98 -0.30
N LEU A 343 15.15 9.45 -1.52
CA LEU A 343 14.26 10.59 -1.73
C LEU A 343 12.89 10.36 -1.08
N GLY A 344 12.36 11.41 -0.45
CA GLY A 344 11.10 11.39 0.28
C GLY A 344 11.16 10.73 1.67
N LYS A 345 12.31 10.18 2.10
CA LYS A 345 12.46 9.61 3.44
C LYS A 345 12.95 10.67 4.45
N ASN A 346 12.54 10.51 5.71
CA ASN A 346 13.15 11.21 6.83
C ASN A 346 14.62 10.79 6.94
N ILE A 347 15.54 11.76 7.01
CA ILE A 347 16.98 11.47 7.04
C ILE A 347 17.41 10.72 8.30
N LEU A 348 16.59 10.72 9.37
CA LEU A 348 16.84 9.93 10.59
C LEU A 348 16.50 8.44 10.40
N ASP A 349 15.67 8.09 9.41
CA ASP A 349 15.12 6.73 9.20
C ASP A 349 15.67 6.06 7.92
N LEU A 350 16.86 6.47 7.47
CA LEU A 350 17.50 5.93 6.27
C LEU A 350 17.87 4.44 6.43
N PRO A 351 17.44 3.55 5.51
CA PRO A 351 17.68 2.11 5.60
C PRO A 351 19.15 1.74 5.79
N GLY A 352 19.45 1.09 6.92
CA GLY A 352 20.78 0.57 7.25
C GLY A 352 21.90 1.63 7.42
N PHE A 353 21.56 2.92 7.42
CA PHE A 353 22.53 4.03 7.53
C PHE A 353 23.43 3.90 8.75
N ALA A 354 22.89 3.55 9.93
CA ALA A 354 23.68 3.43 11.15
C ALA A 354 24.80 2.37 11.06
N ARG A 355 24.56 1.27 10.34
CA ARG A 355 25.57 0.23 10.08
C ARG A 355 26.59 0.71 9.05
N LEU A 356 26.11 1.37 7.99
CA LEU A 356 26.97 1.93 6.93
C LEU A 356 27.90 3.04 7.47
N SER A 357 27.39 3.99 8.25
CA SER A 357 28.17 5.08 8.86
C SER A 357 29.32 4.56 9.74
N LYS A 358 29.09 3.50 10.52
CA LYS A 358 30.15 2.84 11.30
C LYS A 358 31.20 2.16 10.42
N ALA A 359 30.80 1.62 9.26
CA ALA A 359 31.71 1.00 8.32
C ALA A 359 32.57 2.04 7.58
N THR A 360 31.97 3.15 7.10
CA THR A 360 32.68 4.16 6.31
C THR A 360 33.77 4.90 7.09
N GLN A 361 33.62 5.03 8.42
CA GLN A 361 34.66 5.56 9.32
C GLN A 361 35.99 4.80 9.25
N ASN A 362 35.97 3.52 8.81
CA ASN A 362 37.14 2.66 8.75
C ASN A 362 37.51 2.26 7.31
N LEU A 363 36.87 2.86 6.30
CA LEU A 363 37.02 2.50 4.89
C LEU A 363 38.42 2.81 4.33
N GLU A 364 39.21 3.66 5.00
CA GLU A 364 40.61 3.92 4.62
C GLU A 364 41.50 2.68 4.71
N LYS A 365 41.15 1.74 5.60
CA LYS A 365 41.90 0.52 5.83
C LYS A 365 41.11 -0.73 5.45
N GLY A 366 39.79 -0.69 5.51
CA GLY A 366 38.95 -1.84 5.16
C GLY A 366 38.41 -1.80 3.73
N ARG A 367 37.48 -2.70 3.44
CA ARG A 367 36.78 -2.79 2.15
C ARG A 367 35.34 -3.24 2.33
N LEU A 368 34.50 -2.89 1.37
CA LEU A 368 33.17 -3.48 1.24
C LEU A 368 33.29 -4.83 0.55
N VAL A 369 32.51 -5.80 1.02
CA VAL A 369 32.45 -7.15 0.47
C VAL A 369 30.99 -7.50 0.24
N VAL A 370 30.66 -7.97 -0.97
CA VAL A 370 29.37 -8.53 -1.32
C VAL A 370 29.52 -10.02 -1.55
N GLU A 371 28.74 -10.80 -0.82
CA GLU A 371 28.72 -12.25 -0.94
C GLU A 371 27.36 -12.70 -1.44
N ILE A 372 27.35 -13.47 -2.54
CA ILE A 372 26.15 -13.98 -3.19
C ILE A 372 26.10 -15.49 -2.99
N GLU A 373 25.01 -15.97 -2.39
CA GLU A 373 24.79 -17.38 -2.11
C GLU A 373 24.19 -18.08 -3.34
N VAL A 374 24.88 -19.11 -3.86
CA VAL A 374 24.44 -19.92 -5.00
C VAL A 374 24.50 -21.40 -4.60
N GLY A 375 23.37 -21.95 -4.17
CA GLY A 375 23.32 -23.31 -3.62
C GLY A 375 24.15 -23.39 -2.34
N ASN A 376 25.18 -24.26 -2.33
CA ASN A 376 26.12 -24.39 -1.21
C ASN A 376 27.41 -23.57 -1.39
N ASN A 377 27.54 -22.82 -2.49
CA ASN A 377 28.72 -22.02 -2.80
C ASN A 377 28.44 -20.53 -2.54
N VAL A 378 29.48 -19.79 -2.17
CA VAL A 378 29.43 -18.34 -1.97
C VAL A 378 30.40 -17.67 -2.93
N ALA A 379 29.88 -16.78 -3.78
CA ALA A 379 30.70 -15.91 -4.62
C ALA A 379 30.94 -14.60 -3.86
N SER A 380 32.21 -14.27 -3.60
CA SER A 380 32.61 -13.07 -2.86
C SER A 380 33.26 -12.04 -3.78
N PHE A 381 32.75 -10.82 -3.77
CA PHE A 381 33.24 -9.68 -4.53
C PHE A 381 33.60 -8.56 -3.57
N ASP A 382 34.71 -7.86 -3.80
CA ASP A 382 35.18 -6.85 -2.86
C ASP A 382 35.76 -5.60 -3.52
N THR A 383 35.66 -4.49 -2.81
CA THR A 383 36.27 -3.21 -3.20
C THR A 383 37.73 -3.17 -2.73
N LYS A 384 38.57 -4.10 -3.20
CA LYS A 384 40.01 -4.13 -2.90
C LYS A 384 40.70 -2.83 -3.31
N SER A 385 41.85 -2.51 -2.70
CA SER A 385 42.63 -1.31 -3.05
C SER A 385 42.98 -1.30 -4.53
N SER A 386 42.55 -0.24 -5.18
CA SER A 386 42.86 0.18 -6.54
C SER A 386 42.58 1.69 -6.60
N PRO A 387 43.18 2.46 -7.52
CA PRO A 387 42.94 3.89 -7.62
C PRO A 387 41.44 4.25 -7.75
N ILE A 388 40.70 3.44 -8.51
CA ILE A 388 39.25 3.62 -8.72
C ILE A 388 38.48 3.36 -7.42
N ASN A 389 38.84 2.31 -6.67
CA ASN A 389 38.15 1.96 -5.43
C ASN A 389 38.49 2.93 -4.29
N GLU A 390 39.69 3.50 -4.28
CA GLU A 390 40.10 4.52 -3.31
C GLU A 390 39.30 5.82 -3.50
N GLU A 391 39.09 6.25 -4.74
CA GLU A 391 38.22 7.38 -5.06
C GLU A 391 36.75 7.08 -4.68
N TYR A 392 36.25 5.91 -5.06
CA TYR A 392 34.91 5.43 -4.67
C TYR A 392 34.72 5.44 -3.14
N HIS A 393 35.71 4.96 -2.38
CA HIS A 393 35.69 4.99 -0.91
C HIS A 393 35.71 6.40 -0.33
N ALA A 394 36.48 7.31 -0.93
CA ALA A 394 36.54 8.69 -0.50
C ALA A 394 35.19 9.41 -0.73
N GLN A 395 34.59 9.23 -1.91
CA GLN A 395 33.28 9.80 -2.23
C GLN A 395 32.18 9.24 -1.31
N LEU A 396 32.14 7.92 -1.11
CA LEU A 396 31.18 7.28 -0.21
C LEU A 396 31.36 7.79 1.23
N ARG A 397 32.59 7.91 1.72
CA ARG A 397 32.87 8.41 3.07
C ARG A 397 32.39 9.85 3.24
N TRP A 398 32.71 10.72 2.29
CA TRP A 398 32.31 12.12 2.33
C TRP A 398 30.79 12.27 2.35
N LEU A 399 30.09 11.54 1.47
CA LEU A 399 28.62 11.55 1.41
C LEU A 399 27.98 11.07 2.73
N ILE A 400 28.49 9.99 3.29
CA ILE A 400 27.97 9.44 4.56
C ILE A 400 28.31 10.34 5.75
N GLU A 401 29.46 11.00 5.75
CA GLU A 401 29.81 12.00 6.76
C GLU A 401 28.88 13.23 6.68
N TYR A 402 28.62 13.74 5.47
CA TYR A 402 27.65 14.82 5.25
C TYR A 402 26.30 14.48 5.85
N LEU A 403 25.76 13.30 5.50
CA LEU A 403 24.48 12.82 6.00
C LEU A 403 24.51 12.60 7.53
N ASP A 404 25.63 12.14 8.09
CA ASP A 404 25.77 11.97 9.53
C ASP A 404 25.71 13.31 10.27
N TYR A 405 26.35 14.35 9.73
CA TYR A 405 26.25 15.70 10.28
C TYR A 405 24.84 16.28 10.15
N ALA A 406 24.21 16.12 8.99
CA ALA A 406 22.82 16.52 8.75
C ALA A 406 21.86 15.84 9.74
N ARG A 407 22.05 14.54 9.98
CA ARG A 407 21.23 13.77 10.94
C ARG A 407 21.39 14.26 12.37
N LYS A 408 22.63 14.53 12.81
CA LYS A 408 22.87 15.10 14.16
C LYS A 408 22.19 16.45 14.36
N VAL A 409 22.09 17.25 13.30
CA VAL A 409 21.30 18.49 13.32
C VAL A 409 19.80 18.19 13.35
N ALA A 410 19.31 17.28 12.50
CA ALA A 410 17.91 16.90 12.46
C ALA A 410 17.39 16.26 13.76
N GLU A 411 18.25 15.59 14.53
CA GLU A 411 17.92 15.11 15.88
C GLU A 411 17.56 16.24 16.86
N GLN A 412 17.98 17.48 16.57
CA GLN A 412 17.69 18.66 17.39
C GLN A 412 16.51 19.48 16.88
N CYS A 413 16.01 19.18 15.68
CA CYS A 413 14.87 19.85 15.07
C CYS A 413 13.55 19.38 15.69
N SER A 414 12.57 20.28 15.80
CA SER A 414 11.20 19.91 16.20
C SER A 414 10.47 19.06 15.16
N ASP A 415 10.78 19.27 13.88
CA ASP A 415 10.11 18.67 12.74
C ASP A 415 11.07 17.78 11.93
N HIS A 416 10.48 16.87 11.15
CA HIS A 416 11.24 15.94 10.32
C HIS A 416 11.99 16.66 9.20
N VAL A 417 13.25 16.26 9.00
CA VAL A 417 14.05 16.66 7.84
C VAL A 417 13.93 15.57 6.78
N ILE A 418 13.24 15.88 5.68
CA ILE A 418 12.98 14.95 4.58
C ILE A 418 14.01 15.18 3.47
N LEU A 419 14.57 14.10 2.92
CA LEU A 419 15.45 14.17 1.75
C LEU A 419 14.62 14.49 0.48
N LYS A 420 14.39 15.76 0.14
CA LYS A 420 13.63 16.14 -1.08
C LYS A 420 14.52 16.39 -2.28
N SER A 421 15.78 16.76 -2.07
CA SER A 421 16.81 16.89 -3.09
C SER A 421 18.09 16.17 -2.67
N ILE A 422 18.97 15.92 -3.64
CA ILE A 422 20.29 15.28 -3.46
C ILE A 422 21.42 16.28 -3.73
N ASP A 423 21.17 17.56 -3.45
CA ASP A 423 22.14 18.62 -3.65
C ASP A 423 23.07 18.71 -2.42
N PHE A 424 24.27 18.14 -2.56
CA PHE A 424 25.27 18.13 -1.49
C PHE A 424 26.20 19.33 -1.63
N ASP A 425 25.86 20.42 -0.94
CA ASP A 425 26.59 21.68 -1.01
C ASP A 425 27.75 21.77 0.00
N HIS A 426 28.93 22.23 -0.44
CA HIS A 426 30.12 22.31 0.40
C HIS A 426 30.06 23.41 1.49
N GLU A 427 29.37 24.51 1.25
CA GLU A 427 29.15 25.56 2.25
C GLU A 427 28.22 25.03 3.35
N VAL A 428 27.16 24.32 2.97
CA VAL A 428 26.26 23.64 3.91
C VAL A 428 27.01 22.57 4.70
N TYR A 429 27.90 21.80 4.08
CA TYR A 429 28.77 20.86 4.80
C TYR A 429 29.59 21.56 5.89
N THR A 430 30.19 22.72 5.57
CA THR A 430 31.00 23.50 6.52
C THR A 430 30.15 24.03 7.68
N VAL A 431 28.93 24.48 7.38
CA VAL A 431 27.92 24.87 8.36
C VAL A 431 27.56 23.69 9.28
N LEU A 432 27.17 22.55 8.72
CA LEU A 432 26.78 21.36 9.48
C LEU A 432 27.91 20.91 10.41
N ARG A 433 29.14 20.82 9.90
CA ARG A 433 30.32 20.47 10.68
C ARG A 433 30.55 21.41 11.86
N LYS A 434 30.40 22.73 11.65
CA LYS A 434 30.51 23.75 12.71
C LYS A 434 29.47 23.51 13.80
N TYR A 435 28.21 23.34 13.44
CA TYR A 435 27.12 23.18 14.42
C TYR A 435 27.17 21.84 15.15
N VAL A 436 27.49 20.74 14.46
CA VAL A 436 27.68 19.44 15.10
C VAL A 436 28.75 19.48 16.20
N LYS A 437 29.84 20.23 15.97
CA LYS A 437 30.87 20.44 17.00
C LYS A 437 30.32 21.18 18.22
N LEU A 438 29.46 22.19 18.01
CA LEU A 438 28.84 22.96 19.09
C LEU A 438 27.73 22.18 19.81
N LEU A 439 27.04 21.26 19.13
CA LEU A 439 26.07 20.34 19.74
C LEU A 439 26.72 19.34 20.70
N ALA A 440 27.98 18.96 20.47
CA ALA A 440 28.74 18.14 21.40
C ALA A 440 29.13 18.88 22.68
N GLY A 441 29.03 20.22 22.70
CA GLY A 441 29.29 21.07 23.86
C GLY A 441 30.06 22.35 23.51
N PRO A 442 30.28 23.24 24.49
CA PRO A 442 31.05 24.46 24.30
C PRO A 442 32.49 24.17 23.82
N VAL A 443 32.91 24.86 22.77
CA VAL A 443 34.26 24.72 22.21
C VAL A 443 35.15 25.77 22.87
N VAL A 444 36.07 25.31 23.72
CA VAL A 444 37.03 26.17 24.42
C VAL A 444 38.37 26.18 23.69
N THR A 445 38.88 27.37 23.40
CA THR A 445 40.20 27.59 22.81
C THR A 445 40.97 28.67 23.58
N THR A 446 42.29 28.69 23.44
CA THR A 446 43.17 29.71 24.04
C THR A 446 43.73 30.61 22.96
N ARG A 447 44.00 31.87 23.28
CA ARG A 447 44.64 32.83 22.36
C ARG A 447 45.93 33.36 22.98
N LYS A 448 46.94 33.60 22.15
CA LYS A 448 48.20 34.21 22.62
C LYS A 448 47.93 35.59 23.24
N PRO A 449 48.72 36.02 24.25
CA PRO A 449 48.59 37.36 24.80
C PRO A 449 48.77 38.42 23.72
N GLY A 450 47.92 39.44 23.71
CA GLY A 450 48.03 40.52 22.73
C GLY A 450 46.71 41.21 22.46
N TRP A 451 46.77 42.23 21.58
CA TRP A 451 45.58 42.95 21.15
C TRP A 451 44.66 42.04 20.31
N PHE A 452 43.34 42.13 20.53
CA PHE A 452 42.38 41.37 19.73
C PHE A 452 41.30 42.21 19.04
N CYS A 453 40.72 43.20 19.71
CA CYS A 453 39.78 44.13 19.09
C CYS A 453 39.77 45.49 19.79
N GLY A 454 39.14 46.48 19.16
CA GLY A 454 38.92 47.79 19.75
C GLY A 454 38.23 48.73 18.76
N GLY A 455 37.67 49.82 19.26
CA GLY A 455 36.93 50.79 18.47
C GLY A 455 36.37 51.93 19.30
N SER A 456 35.78 52.90 18.62
CA SER A 456 34.98 53.95 19.26
C SER A 456 33.64 53.37 19.72
N PHE A 457 33.12 53.83 20.85
CA PHE A 457 31.80 53.41 21.33
C PHE A 457 30.95 54.62 21.73
N THR A 458 29.64 54.53 21.49
CA THR A 458 28.65 55.50 21.95
C THR A 458 28.00 54.98 23.22
N SER A 459 28.20 55.68 24.34
CA SER A 459 27.51 55.37 25.61
C SER A 459 26.07 55.83 25.49
N HIS A 460 25.11 54.88 25.47
CA HIS A 460 23.68 55.21 25.35
C HIS A 460 23.01 55.51 26.70
N ASP A 461 23.55 54.97 27.79
CA ASP A 461 23.21 55.35 29.16
C ASP A 461 24.45 55.94 29.83
N VAL A 462 24.25 56.86 30.78
CA VAL A 462 25.33 57.54 31.52
C VAL A 462 26.02 56.52 32.43
N CYS A 463 26.94 55.74 31.87
CA CYS A 463 27.82 54.86 32.60
C CYS A 463 29.13 55.61 32.84
N GLU A 464 29.34 56.10 34.07
CA GLU A 464 30.57 56.82 34.39
C GLU A 464 31.77 55.87 34.29
N LEU A 465 32.80 56.23 33.51
CA LEU A 465 34.04 55.45 33.31
C LEU A 465 34.68 54.85 34.59
N PRO A 466 34.63 55.48 35.78
CA PRO A 466 35.14 54.89 37.03
C PRO A 466 34.44 53.60 37.47
N SER A 467 33.17 53.40 37.07
CA SER A 467 32.40 52.20 37.41
C SER A 467 32.94 50.92 36.78
N PHE A 468 33.65 51.01 35.65
CA PHE A 468 34.30 49.89 34.98
C PHE A 468 35.54 49.35 35.72
N VAL A 469 36.15 50.15 36.59
CA VAL A 469 37.39 49.80 37.30
C VAL A 469 37.10 49.13 38.65
N SER A 470 35.86 49.18 39.13
CA SER A 470 35.47 48.82 40.50
C SER A 470 34.87 47.41 40.67
N THR A 471 34.85 46.55 39.65
CA THR A 471 34.29 45.21 39.79
C THR A 471 35.35 44.22 40.24
N ALA A 472 35.12 43.52 41.36
CA ALA A 472 36.00 42.48 41.91
C ALA A 472 36.12 41.20 41.04
N SER A 473 35.69 41.26 39.78
CA SER A 473 35.57 40.13 38.85
C SER A 473 36.32 40.46 37.56
N ASP A 474 37.03 39.48 37.02
CA ASP A 474 37.70 39.65 35.72
C ASP A 474 36.66 39.95 34.64
N PRO A 475 36.90 40.93 33.76
CA PRO A 475 35.90 41.34 32.78
C PRO A 475 35.71 40.23 31.73
N ILE A 476 34.44 39.97 31.42
CA ILE A 476 34.01 39.00 30.41
C ILE A 476 33.46 39.76 29.22
N ILE A 477 33.87 39.37 28.01
CA ILE A 477 33.30 39.91 26.77
C ILE A 477 32.46 38.82 26.13
N LYS A 478 31.18 39.11 25.93
CA LYS A 478 30.25 38.21 25.24
C LYS A 478 29.90 38.81 23.88
N LEU A 479 30.26 38.11 22.81
CA LEU A 479 29.85 38.41 21.44
C LEU A 479 28.73 37.43 21.07
N ALA A 480 27.49 37.90 21.02
CA ALA A 480 26.36 37.12 20.55
C ALA A 480 26.07 37.47 19.09
N GLN A 481 25.82 36.45 18.26
CA GLN A 481 25.33 36.65 16.92
C GLN A 481 23.98 37.38 16.97
N LYS A 482 23.83 38.44 16.16
CA LYS A 482 22.61 39.26 16.15
C LYS A 482 21.44 38.52 15.53
N ASP A 483 21.64 38.01 14.31
CA ASP A 483 20.60 37.40 13.48
C ASP A 483 20.82 35.88 13.39
N THR A 484 19.74 35.11 13.38
CA THR A 484 19.81 33.65 13.18
C THR A 484 20.29 33.31 11.78
N MET A 485 21.00 32.19 11.64
CA MET A 485 21.44 31.72 10.34
C MET A 485 20.41 30.71 9.78
N THR A 486 19.98 30.92 8.54
CA THR A 486 19.12 29.98 7.82
C THR A 486 19.88 29.45 6.61
N PHE A 487 19.85 28.14 6.38
CA PHE A 487 20.48 27.49 5.23
C PHE A 487 19.55 26.43 4.63
N GLU A 488 19.79 26.10 3.37
CA GLU A 488 19.06 25.06 2.65
C GLU A 488 19.68 23.69 2.97
N LEU A 489 18.86 22.71 3.32
CA LEU A 489 19.23 21.32 3.51
C LEU A 489 18.15 20.39 2.92
N PHE A 490 18.48 19.76 1.79
CA PHE A 490 17.68 18.73 1.11
C PHE A 490 16.29 19.18 0.64
N GLY A 491 16.19 20.37 0.06
CA GLY A 491 14.97 21.05 -0.37
C GLY A 491 14.18 21.68 0.79
N GLN A 492 14.82 21.96 1.93
CA GLN A 492 14.17 22.55 3.12
C GLN A 492 15.04 23.62 3.75
N ALA A 493 14.44 24.73 4.20
CA ALA A 493 15.17 25.75 4.93
C ALA A 493 15.25 25.39 6.42
N ILE A 494 16.45 25.46 6.99
CA ILE A 494 16.74 25.18 8.40
C ILE A 494 17.33 26.42 9.05
N THR A 495 16.69 26.89 10.12
CA THR A 495 17.24 27.97 10.96
C THR A 495 17.96 27.37 12.16
N ALA A 496 19.24 27.71 12.29
CA ALA A 496 20.09 27.28 13.38
C ALA A 496 20.03 28.25 14.58
N PRO A 497 20.23 27.75 15.81
CA PRO A 497 20.42 28.58 17.00
C PRO A 497 21.56 29.59 16.81
N ARG A 498 21.41 30.79 17.38
CA ARG A 498 22.51 31.78 17.36
C ARG A 498 23.73 31.24 18.09
N VAL A 499 24.90 31.62 17.60
CA VAL A 499 26.17 31.28 18.23
C VAL A 499 26.63 32.46 19.08
N GLU A 500 27.10 32.19 20.29
CA GLU A 500 27.77 33.17 21.14
C GLU A 500 29.22 32.76 21.41
N THR A 501 30.09 33.76 21.51
CA THR A 501 31.50 33.60 21.86
C THR A 501 31.81 34.43 23.10
N ILE A 502 32.35 33.78 24.11
CA ILE A 502 32.65 34.35 25.42
C ILE A 502 34.17 34.38 25.59
N TYR A 503 34.72 35.56 25.80
CA TYR A 503 36.12 35.78 26.16
C TYR A 503 36.20 36.03 27.67
N THR A 504 37.04 35.27 28.36
CA THR A 504 37.31 35.45 29.79
C THR A 504 38.79 35.79 30.02
N ASP A 505 39.10 36.34 31.20
CA ASP A 505 40.42 36.87 31.55
C ASP A 505 40.97 37.82 30.48
N VAL A 506 40.22 38.88 30.22
CA VAL A 506 40.56 39.89 29.20
C VAL A 506 41.00 41.16 29.89
N LYS A 507 41.92 41.91 29.30
CA LYS A 507 42.25 43.27 29.76
C LYS A 507 41.70 44.29 28.78
N PHE A 508 41.31 45.46 29.27
CA PHE A 508 40.89 46.56 28.41
C PHE A 508 41.60 47.86 28.76
N SER A 509 41.72 48.74 27.77
CA SER A 509 42.13 50.12 27.96
C SER A 509 41.12 51.06 27.32
N LEU A 510 40.69 52.05 28.10
CA LEU A 510 39.80 53.14 27.67
C LEU A 510 40.65 54.38 27.44
N PHE A 511 40.48 55.03 26.30
CA PHE A 511 41.24 56.22 25.92
C PHE A 511 40.45 57.06 24.91
N SER A 512 40.77 58.35 24.77
CA SER A 512 40.25 59.21 23.70
C SER A 512 41.43 59.88 22.99
N ASP A 513 41.27 60.21 21.71
CA ASP A 513 42.28 61.02 21.03
C ASP A 513 42.24 62.45 21.59
N LEU A 514 43.40 63.10 21.70
CA LEU A 514 43.51 64.46 22.23
C LEU A 514 42.62 65.46 21.47
N ASP A 515 42.49 65.26 20.16
CA ASP A 515 41.72 66.12 19.24
C ASP A 515 40.24 65.70 19.12
N ALA A 516 39.84 64.57 19.74
CA ALA A 516 38.50 64.02 19.64
C ALA A 516 38.03 63.42 20.99
N ARG A 517 38.09 64.24 22.04
CA ARG A 517 37.78 63.83 23.44
C ARG A 517 36.37 63.28 23.62
N GLU A 518 35.42 63.74 22.80
CA GLU A 518 34.01 63.31 22.79
C GLU A 518 33.80 61.92 22.17
N THR A 519 34.85 61.31 21.62
CA THR A 519 34.79 59.97 21.01
C THR A 519 35.66 58.98 21.78
N PRO A 520 35.16 58.42 22.90
CA PRO A 520 35.92 57.44 23.67
C PRO A 520 36.11 56.16 22.86
N LYS A 521 37.31 55.59 22.99
CA LYS A 521 37.74 54.34 22.38
C LYS A 521 38.05 53.32 23.46
N ILE A 522 37.81 52.06 23.12
CA ILE A 522 38.18 50.91 23.93
C ILE A 522 39.09 49.99 23.12
N ARG A 523 40.11 49.42 23.76
CA ARG A 523 40.92 48.32 23.23
C ARG A 523 40.87 47.17 24.20
N PHE A 524 40.79 45.97 23.66
CA PHE A 524 40.79 44.74 24.42
C PHE A 524 42.02 43.88 24.08
N TYR A 525 42.56 43.24 25.11
CA TYR A 525 43.79 42.45 25.07
C TYR A 525 43.54 41.10 25.72
N THR A 526 43.95 40.03 25.05
CA THR A 526 44.06 38.71 25.67
C THR A 526 45.32 38.62 26.52
N THR A 527 45.25 37.84 27.59
CA THR A 527 46.33 37.47 28.51
C THR A 527 46.83 36.05 28.18
N ASP A 528 47.72 35.52 29.02
CA ASP A 528 48.19 34.14 29.00
C ASP A 528 47.14 33.12 29.49
N LYS A 529 46.12 33.56 30.25
CA LYS A 529 45.03 32.69 30.72
C LYS A 529 43.70 32.96 30.01
N SER A 530 43.66 33.85 29.02
CA SER A 530 42.46 34.10 28.24
C SER A 530 41.92 32.83 27.58
N THR A 531 40.64 32.56 27.83
CA THR A 531 39.91 31.51 27.13
C THR A 531 38.81 32.10 26.25
N ILE A 532 38.57 31.44 25.11
CA ILE A 532 37.53 31.76 24.14
C ILE A 532 36.61 30.54 24.07
N THR A 533 35.39 30.71 24.57
CA THR A 533 34.35 29.68 24.56
C THR A 533 33.31 30.02 23.51
N THR A 534 33.18 29.19 22.49
CA THR A 534 32.10 29.30 21.49
C THR A 534 31.02 28.26 21.80
N GLN A 535 29.76 28.69 21.88
CA GLN A 535 28.63 27.83 22.22
C GLN A 535 27.33 28.30 21.53
N LEU A 536 26.32 27.43 21.52
CA LEU A 536 24.98 27.82 21.09
C LEU A 536 24.31 28.67 22.17
N GLN A 537 23.56 29.69 21.76
CA GLN A 537 22.82 30.54 22.65
C GLN A 537 21.66 29.76 23.29
N ALA A 538 21.58 29.80 24.62
CA ALA A 538 20.53 29.09 25.35
C ALA A 538 19.14 29.66 25.03
N GLY A 539 18.17 28.78 24.78
CA GLY A 539 16.77 29.13 24.49
C GLY A 539 16.45 29.24 23.00
N ASP A 540 17.45 29.35 22.13
CA ASP A 540 17.24 29.25 20.69
C ASP A 540 17.04 27.77 20.28
N SER A 541 16.14 27.52 19.33
CA SER A 541 15.80 26.18 18.85
C SER A 541 16.12 26.03 17.38
N TRP A 542 16.38 24.79 16.95
CA TRP A 542 16.44 24.45 15.54
C TRP A 542 15.04 24.44 14.94
N VAL A 543 14.84 25.15 13.84
CA VAL A 543 13.53 25.26 13.18
C VAL A 543 13.64 24.79 11.74
N VAL A 544 12.72 23.93 11.32
CA VAL A 544 12.57 23.49 9.93
C VAL A 544 11.39 24.26 9.33
N HIS A 545 11.63 24.93 8.21
CA HIS A 545 10.59 25.70 7.53
C HIS A 545 10.01 24.91 6.36
N THR A 546 8.69 24.98 6.21
CA THR A 546 7.99 24.40 5.06
C THR A 546 8.05 25.28 3.81
N ASP A 547 8.28 26.58 3.99
CA ASP A 547 8.37 27.56 2.91
C ASP A 547 9.86 27.97 2.69
N PRO A 548 10.43 27.73 1.50
CA PRO A 548 11.80 28.13 1.18
C PRO A 548 11.98 29.66 1.06
N SER A 549 10.91 30.46 1.06
CA SER A 549 10.99 31.93 1.03
C SER A 549 11.71 32.54 2.24
N VAL A 550 11.92 31.76 3.30
CA VAL A 550 12.66 32.13 4.52
C VAL A 550 14.18 32.14 4.30
N LEU A 551 14.68 31.58 3.19
CA LEU A 551 16.08 31.70 2.80
C LEU A 551 16.39 33.17 2.46
N GLY A 552 17.24 33.81 3.26
CA GLY A 552 17.76 35.16 2.99
C GLY A 552 18.73 35.18 1.80
N GLU A 553 19.46 36.28 1.64
CA GLU A 553 20.54 36.34 0.65
C GLU A 553 21.56 35.20 0.87
N PRO A 554 22.15 34.65 -0.22
CA PRO A 554 23.09 33.53 -0.15
C PRO A 554 24.25 33.84 0.81
N LEU A 555 24.75 32.78 1.47
CA LEU A 555 25.83 32.90 2.44
C LEU A 555 27.03 33.62 1.80
N PRO A 556 27.61 34.64 2.46
CA PRO A 556 28.82 35.25 1.94
C PRO A 556 29.95 34.21 1.96
N PRO A 557 30.81 34.18 0.92
CA PRO A 557 31.87 33.19 0.82
C PRO A 557 32.77 33.28 2.06
N SER A 558 33.03 32.13 2.69
CA SER A 558 33.93 32.02 3.83
C SER A 558 35.37 32.31 3.38
N ASN A 559 35.98 33.37 3.92
CA ASN A 559 37.44 33.60 3.86
C ASN A 559 38.18 32.77 4.91
#